data_AF-A0A814H3S5-F1
#
_entry.id   AF-A0A814H3S5-F1
#
_cell.length_a   1.000
_cell.length_b   1.000
_cell.length_c   1.000
_cell.angle_alpha   90.00
_cell.angle_beta   90.00
_cell.angle_gamma   90.00
#
_symmetry.space_group_name_H-M   'P 1'
#
loop_
_entity.id
_entity.type
_entity.pdbx_description
1 polymer ?
#
loop_
_entity_poly.entity_id
_entity_poly.type
_entity_poly.pdbx_seq_one_letter_code
_entity_poly.pdbx_strand_id
1 'polypeptide(L)'
;MSTSTTFIADPERIFTICEGKNGFHSLVNLLSSQEKDHRNFLRLEQTICQLDFDFYNDLLPKIAQWASDHTQAKSIELLHAGATRTVVYTAAQARYILANAFFLNVLPGYGNISLNHLYNSFDEDLSIARIRCLIEYFRLSSEEKDLDREISIERYFYQDELPDWSQKRIPIRSSKVCVNTNRMEDSIDAEGFVDFANKHIHIHQIIPSATQEEVLFSCCPEAFLAILVCETLLDKEIVILRGCKRFVDYTGYADTFAYKEHYTRSGRIQDILVLDACYSGQFSKENIDRDLGKAWAGFEKSKDSIIATGNWGCGVFGGDLIFKFLQQLCAATIINEKLQRLDYSAYHDDSLATKLKTLLVSLEEKNKTVADVYQMMQNYRKSAQFPGSRLLFSDYVNNWLNE
;
A
#
# COMPACT_ATOMS: atom_id res chain seq x y z
N MET A 1 -25.34 -16.19 -4.26
CA MET A 1 -24.88 -16.70 -5.57
C MET A 1 -23.46 -16.20 -5.73
N SER A 2 -22.44 -17.06 -5.66
CA SER A 2 -21.07 -16.61 -5.95
C SER A 2 -20.96 -16.44 -7.47
N THR A 3 -20.91 -15.19 -7.92
CA THR A 3 -20.58 -14.89 -9.30
C THR A 3 -19.09 -15.14 -9.45
N SER A 4 -18.71 -16.30 -9.99
CA SER A 4 -17.37 -16.56 -10.47
C SER A 4 -17.05 -15.55 -11.58
N THR A 5 -16.24 -14.54 -11.28
CA THR A 5 -15.84 -13.53 -12.26
C THR A 5 -14.47 -13.90 -12.84
N THR A 6 -14.37 -13.94 -14.17
CA THR A 6 -13.08 -13.91 -14.87
C THR A 6 -12.68 -12.46 -15.07
N PHE A 7 -11.49 -12.05 -14.62
CA PHE A 7 -11.01 -10.68 -14.83
C PHE A 7 -10.40 -10.45 -16.21
N ILE A 8 -10.46 -11.42 -17.12
CA ILE A 8 -9.87 -11.31 -18.47
C ILE A 8 -11.00 -11.10 -19.48
N ALA A 9 -10.86 -10.06 -20.32
CA ALA A 9 -11.91 -9.65 -21.25
C ALA A 9 -12.02 -10.59 -22.46
N ASP A 10 -10.90 -10.87 -23.11
CA ASP A 10 -10.83 -11.80 -24.23
C ASP A 10 -9.55 -12.65 -24.13
N PRO A 11 -9.66 -13.91 -23.69
CA PRO A 11 -8.51 -14.80 -23.53
C PRO A 11 -7.76 -15.07 -24.85
N GLU A 12 -8.45 -15.12 -25.99
CA GLU A 12 -7.86 -15.52 -27.28
C GLU A 12 -7.15 -14.35 -28.01
N ARG A 13 -7.37 -13.12 -27.56
CA ARG A 13 -6.94 -11.91 -28.27
C ARG A 13 -5.43 -11.75 -28.39
N ILE A 14 -4.69 -12.21 -27.38
CA ILE A 14 -3.24 -11.99 -27.25
C ILE A 14 -2.44 -12.91 -28.18
N PHE A 15 -3.02 -14.05 -28.62
CA PHE A 15 -2.35 -14.99 -29.53
C PHE A 15 -1.81 -14.33 -30.80
N THR A 16 -2.47 -13.29 -31.29
CA THR A 16 -2.06 -12.52 -32.48
C THR A 16 -0.68 -11.86 -32.36
N ILE A 17 -0.21 -11.53 -31.14
CA ILE A 17 1.12 -10.94 -30.91
C ILE A 17 2.22 -12.00 -31.00
N CYS A 18 1.92 -13.24 -30.61
CA CYS A 18 2.90 -14.34 -30.59
C CYS A 18 3.34 -14.79 -31.99
N GLU A 19 2.58 -14.47 -33.05
CA GLU A 19 2.82 -14.92 -34.43
C GLU A 19 3.43 -13.86 -35.35
N GLY A 20 3.53 -12.59 -34.92
CA GLY A 20 3.93 -11.46 -35.76
C GLY A 20 5.44 -11.17 -35.80
N LYS A 21 6.01 -10.98 -37.00
CA LYS A 21 7.43 -10.59 -37.19
C LYS A 21 7.76 -9.13 -36.83
N ASN A 22 6.80 -8.36 -36.31
CA ASN A 22 6.98 -6.94 -35.96
C ASN A 22 6.23 -6.61 -34.66
N GLY A 23 6.90 -6.82 -33.52
CA GLY A 23 6.31 -6.70 -32.17
C GLY A 23 5.73 -5.32 -31.87
N PHE A 24 6.36 -4.24 -32.36
CA PHE A 24 5.87 -2.87 -32.19
C PHE A 24 4.51 -2.64 -32.85
N HIS A 25 4.40 -2.93 -34.14
CA HIS A 25 3.15 -2.71 -34.88
C HIS A 25 2.00 -3.58 -34.34
N SER A 26 2.33 -4.80 -33.90
CA SER A 26 1.35 -5.73 -33.31
C SER A 26 0.83 -5.21 -31.96
N LEU A 27 1.71 -4.68 -31.11
CA LEU A 27 1.33 -4.09 -29.83
C LEU A 27 0.46 -2.84 -30.00
N VAL A 28 0.89 -1.89 -30.84
CA VAL A 28 0.13 -0.65 -31.08
C VAL A 28 -1.25 -0.97 -31.64
N ASN A 29 -1.36 -1.85 -32.65
CA ASN A 29 -2.65 -2.24 -33.21
C ASN A 29 -3.56 -2.89 -32.16
N LEU A 30 -3.02 -3.78 -31.32
CA LEU A 30 -3.79 -4.42 -30.27
C LEU A 30 -4.33 -3.38 -29.28
N LEU A 31 -3.46 -2.54 -28.74
CA LEU A 31 -3.84 -1.55 -27.75
C LEU A 31 -4.81 -0.51 -28.35
N SER A 32 -4.58 -0.04 -29.57
CA SER A 32 -5.44 0.94 -30.26
C SER A 32 -6.83 0.38 -30.56
N SER A 33 -6.99 -0.94 -30.68
CA SER A 33 -8.31 -1.57 -30.82
C SER A 33 -9.12 -1.63 -29.51
N GLN A 34 -8.55 -1.22 -28.38
CA GLN A 34 -9.22 -1.18 -27.07
C GLN A 34 -9.79 0.21 -26.73
N GLU A 35 -9.31 1.28 -27.37
CA GLU A 35 -9.77 2.65 -27.14
C GLU A 35 -10.44 3.22 -28.40
N LYS A 36 -11.54 3.96 -28.21
CA LYS A 36 -12.18 4.74 -29.30
C LYS A 36 -11.40 6.01 -29.65
N ASP A 37 -10.52 6.44 -28.75
CA ASP A 37 -9.64 7.59 -28.93
C ASP A 37 -8.25 7.06 -29.27
N HIS A 38 -7.73 7.42 -30.44
CA HIS A 38 -6.40 7.01 -30.94
C HIS A 38 -5.24 7.68 -30.16
N ARG A 39 -5.29 7.70 -28.83
CA ARG A 39 -4.18 8.22 -28.02
C ARG A 39 -3.06 7.15 -28.03
N ASN A 40 -1.89 7.58 -28.49
CA ASN A 40 -0.82 6.73 -29.02
C ASN A 40 -0.01 5.91 -28.00
N PHE A 41 -0.57 5.52 -26.84
CA PHE A 41 0.18 4.82 -25.77
C PHE A 41 1.57 5.46 -25.49
N LEU A 42 1.64 6.78 -25.63
CA LEU A 42 2.89 7.52 -25.80
C LEU A 42 3.85 7.26 -24.65
N ARG A 43 3.32 7.17 -23.42
CA ARG A 43 4.14 6.94 -22.23
C ARG A 43 4.78 5.56 -22.23
N LEU A 44 4.10 4.53 -22.75
CA LEU A 44 4.68 3.20 -22.93
C LEU A 44 5.81 3.23 -23.96
N GLU A 45 5.60 3.87 -25.12
CA GLU A 45 6.64 4.00 -26.15
C GLU A 45 7.88 4.73 -25.60
N GLN A 46 7.68 5.83 -24.88
CA GLN A 46 8.75 6.57 -24.24
C GLN A 46 9.47 5.74 -23.18
N THR A 47 8.76 4.97 -22.35
CA THR A 47 9.40 4.05 -21.40
C THR A 47 10.26 3.03 -22.15
N ILE A 48 9.74 2.40 -23.21
CA ILE A 48 10.46 1.39 -23.98
C ILE A 48 11.75 1.96 -24.58
N CYS A 49 11.71 3.19 -25.11
CA CYS A 49 12.89 3.87 -25.64
C CYS A 49 13.99 4.17 -24.60
N GLN A 50 13.67 4.11 -23.31
CA GLN A 50 14.61 4.34 -22.20
C GLN A 50 15.17 3.04 -21.59
N LEU A 51 14.76 1.88 -22.09
CA LEU A 51 15.25 0.59 -21.62
C LEU A 51 16.65 0.30 -22.16
N ASP A 52 17.42 -0.46 -21.39
CA ASP A 52 18.77 -0.92 -21.73
C ASP A 52 18.80 -2.29 -22.42
N PHE A 53 17.63 -2.82 -22.81
CA PHE A 53 17.44 -4.10 -23.49
C PHE A 53 16.37 -4.00 -24.59
N ASP A 54 16.32 -5.00 -25.48
CA ASP A 54 15.34 -5.01 -26.58
C ASP A 54 13.98 -5.53 -26.08
N PHE A 55 13.12 -4.60 -25.66
CA PHE A 55 11.80 -4.94 -25.15
C PHE A 55 10.96 -5.79 -26.12
N TYR A 56 11.00 -5.48 -27.42
CA TYR A 56 10.13 -6.12 -28.41
C TYR A 56 10.54 -7.55 -28.71
N ASN A 57 11.84 -7.84 -28.69
CA ASN A 57 12.35 -9.18 -28.97
C ASN A 57 12.57 -10.02 -27.69
N ASP A 58 12.97 -9.40 -26.58
CA ASP A 58 13.39 -10.13 -25.38
C ASP A 58 12.28 -10.34 -24.35
N LEU A 59 11.33 -9.41 -24.25
CA LEU A 59 10.34 -9.38 -23.16
C LEU A 59 8.89 -9.41 -23.61
N LEU A 60 8.50 -8.63 -24.62
CA LEU A 60 7.12 -8.57 -25.12
C LEU A 60 6.56 -9.96 -25.49
N PRO A 61 7.30 -10.87 -26.17
CA PRO A 61 6.79 -12.20 -26.49
C PRO A 61 6.51 -13.03 -25.23
N LYS A 62 7.30 -12.86 -24.16
CA LYS A 62 7.09 -13.53 -22.88
C LYS A 62 5.84 -12.99 -22.18
N ILE A 63 5.65 -11.65 -22.16
CA ILE A 63 4.44 -11.03 -21.59
C ILE A 63 3.20 -11.52 -22.34
N ALA A 64 3.25 -11.58 -23.67
CA ALA A 64 2.18 -12.12 -24.51
C ALA A 64 1.89 -13.60 -24.18
N GLN A 65 2.93 -14.42 -24.10
CA GLN A 65 2.81 -15.82 -23.70
C GLN A 65 2.12 -15.97 -22.33
N TRP A 66 2.56 -15.20 -21.33
CA TRP A 66 1.93 -15.26 -20.01
C TRP A 66 0.50 -14.77 -20.02
N ALA A 67 0.16 -13.71 -20.76
CA ALA A 67 -1.22 -13.25 -20.85
C ALA A 67 -2.14 -14.27 -21.55
N SER A 68 -1.60 -15.10 -22.45
CA SER A 68 -2.31 -16.20 -23.14
C SER A 68 -2.31 -17.55 -22.40
N ASP A 69 -1.61 -17.68 -21.27
CA ASP A 69 -1.53 -18.94 -20.53
C ASP A 69 -2.80 -19.18 -19.69
N HIS A 70 -3.85 -19.72 -20.34
CA HIS A 70 -5.14 -20.00 -19.71
C HIS A 70 -5.07 -21.05 -18.59
N THR A 71 -3.96 -21.78 -18.45
CA THR A 71 -3.78 -22.69 -17.31
C THR A 71 -3.70 -21.93 -15.98
N GLN A 72 -3.35 -20.64 -16.03
CA GLN A 72 -3.33 -19.75 -14.86
C GLN A 72 -4.68 -19.05 -14.60
N ALA A 73 -5.66 -19.20 -15.49
CA ALA A 73 -6.97 -18.58 -15.29
C ALA A 73 -7.67 -19.18 -14.07
N LYS A 74 -8.12 -18.31 -13.17
CA LYS A 74 -8.82 -18.70 -11.93
C LYS A 74 -10.09 -17.87 -11.80
N SER A 75 -11.21 -18.54 -11.55
CA SER A 75 -12.41 -17.87 -11.05
C SER A 75 -12.13 -17.33 -9.65
N ILE A 76 -12.40 -16.06 -9.43
CA ILE A 76 -12.04 -15.39 -8.18
C ILE A 76 -13.29 -14.99 -7.40
N GLU A 77 -13.23 -15.20 -6.08
CA GLU A 77 -14.19 -14.65 -5.14
C GLU A 77 -13.83 -13.20 -4.82
N LEU A 78 -14.81 -12.32 -4.92
CA LEU A 78 -14.69 -10.92 -4.53
C LEU A 78 -14.74 -10.79 -3.00
N LEU A 79 -13.88 -9.96 -2.44
CA LEU A 79 -13.81 -9.69 -1.00
C LEU A 79 -14.77 -8.55 -0.63
N HIS A 80 -16.02 -8.94 -0.36
CA HIS A 80 -17.12 -8.04 0.03
C HIS A 80 -16.88 -7.35 1.37
N ALA A 81 -17.39 -6.13 1.50
CA ALA A 81 -17.42 -5.38 2.74
C ALA A 81 -18.29 -6.08 3.81
N GLY A 82 -17.87 -5.96 5.07
CA GLY A 82 -18.50 -6.58 6.24
C GLY A 82 -18.18 -8.05 6.45
N ALA A 83 -17.26 -8.64 5.67
CA ALA A 83 -16.91 -10.05 5.77
C ALA A 83 -15.40 -10.29 5.90
N THR A 84 -15.02 -11.17 6.82
CA THR A 84 -13.65 -11.70 6.90
C THR A 84 -13.49 -12.83 5.88
N ARG A 85 -12.62 -12.61 4.89
CA ARG A 85 -12.39 -13.49 3.73
C ARG A 85 -10.97 -13.37 3.23
N THR A 86 -10.50 -14.46 2.62
CA THR A 86 -9.16 -14.56 2.03
C THR A 86 -9.29 -15.10 0.62
N VAL A 87 -8.60 -14.47 -0.32
CA VAL A 87 -8.32 -15.05 -1.63
C VAL A 87 -6.81 -15.27 -1.76
N VAL A 88 -6.43 -16.37 -2.41
CA VAL A 88 -5.03 -16.74 -2.63
C VAL A 88 -4.79 -16.88 -4.13
N TYR A 89 -3.67 -16.35 -4.58
CA TYR A 89 -3.12 -16.52 -5.93
C TYR A 89 -1.75 -17.16 -5.84
N THR A 90 -1.29 -17.80 -6.91
CA THR A 90 0.15 -18.04 -7.07
C THR A 90 0.82 -16.84 -7.73
N ALA A 91 2.14 -16.71 -7.61
CA ALA A 91 2.91 -15.71 -8.35
C ALA A 91 2.72 -15.85 -9.88
N ALA A 92 2.56 -17.07 -10.40
CA ALA A 92 2.21 -17.30 -11.81
C ALA A 92 0.84 -16.69 -12.17
N GLN A 93 -0.17 -16.84 -11.31
CA GLN A 93 -1.51 -16.26 -11.52
C GLN A 93 -1.48 -14.73 -11.44
N ALA A 94 -0.72 -14.17 -10.50
CA ALA A 94 -0.53 -12.72 -10.43
C ALA A 94 0.12 -12.18 -11.72
N ARG A 95 1.17 -12.85 -12.22
CA ARG A 95 1.81 -12.50 -13.49
C ARG A 95 0.85 -12.60 -14.68
N TYR A 96 0.04 -13.64 -14.75
CA TYR A 96 -0.99 -13.82 -15.77
C TYR A 96 -1.97 -12.63 -15.80
N ILE A 97 -2.47 -12.21 -14.64
CA ILE A 97 -3.40 -11.09 -14.50
C ILE A 97 -2.72 -9.76 -14.85
N LEU A 98 -1.52 -9.50 -14.35
CA LEU A 98 -0.77 -8.28 -14.63
C LEU A 98 -0.36 -8.18 -16.10
N ALA A 99 0.00 -9.29 -16.75
CA ALA A 99 0.30 -9.33 -18.18
C ALA A 99 -0.94 -8.97 -19.02
N ASN A 100 -2.13 -9.43 -18.62
CA ASN A 100 -3.38 -8.98 -19.24
C ASN A 100 -3.67 -7.49 -18.96
N ALA A 101 -3.32 -6.98 -17.77
CA ALA A 101 -3.46 -5.56 -17.44
C ALA A 101 -2.58 -4.67 -18.34
N PHE A 102 -1.36 -5.13 -18.64
CA PHE A 102 -0.45 -4.51 -19.60
C PHE A 102 -1.08 -4.38 -21.00
N PHE A 103 -1.77 -5.43 -21.46
CA PHE A 103 -2.48 -5.40 -22.76
C PHE A 103 -3.88 -4.74 -22.70
N LEU A 104 -4.23 -4.08 -21.60
CA LEU A 104 -5.56 -3.48 -21.37
C LEU A 104 -6.70 -4.51 -21.54
N ASN A 105 -6.41 -5.79 -21.28
CA ASN A 105 -7.32 -6.92 -21.47
C ASN A 105 -7.95 -7.38 -20.14
N VAL A 106 -8.11 -6.47 -19.18
CA VAL A 106 -8.69 -6.76 -17.87
C VAL A 106 -10.08 -6.16 -17.74
N LEU A 107 -11.01 -6.96 -17.22
CA LEU A 107 -12.34 -6.52 -16.81
C LEU A 107 -12.28 -5.96 -15.39
N PRO A 108 -13.07 -4.91 -15.10
CA PRO A 108 -13.16 -4.37 -13.74
C PRO A 108 -13.77 -5.41 -12.78
N GLY A 109 -13.21 -5.47 -11.57
CA GLY A 109 -13.85 -6.05 -10.39
C GLY A 109 -14.52 -4.94 -9.59
N TYR A 110 -14.06 -4.70 -8.36
CA TYR A 110 -14.38 -3.45 -7.64
C TYR A 110 -13.60 -2.25 -8.16
N GLY A 111 -12.37 -2.50 -8.59
CA GLY A 111 -11.53 -1.56 -9.31
C GLY A 111 -11.04 -2.10 -10.64
N ASN A 112 -10.11 -1.36 -11.24
CA ASN A 112 -9.51 -1.72 -12.53
C ASN A 112 -8.01 -1.47 -12.49
N ILE A 113 -7.23 -2.50 -12.85
CA ILE A 113 -5.76 -2.45 -12.90
C ILE A 113 -5.22 -2.17 -14.31
N SER A 114 -6.09 -1.86 -15.27
CA SER A 114 -5.70 -1.45 -16.61
C SER A 114 -4.72 -0.27 -16.56
N LEU A 115 -3.64 -0.35 -17.34
CA LEU A 115 -2.59 0.68 -17.37
C LEU A 115 -2.94 1.87 -18.26
N ASN A 116 -4.17 1.92 -18.76
CA ASN A 116 -4.62 2.95 -19.69
C ASN A 116 -4.37 4.37 -19.19
N HIS A 117 -4.62 4.62 -17.90
CA HIS A 117 -4.40 5.92 -17.30
C HIS A 117 -2.93 6.33 -17.24
N LEU A 118 -1.99 5.37 -17.14
CA LEU A 118 -0.55 5.66 -17.23
C LEU A 118 -0.14 5.89 -18.68
N TYR A 119 -0.58 5.05 -19.61
CA TYR A 119 -0.21 5.14 -21.02
C TYR A 119 -0.63 6.46 -21.68
N ASN A 120 -1.75 7.01 -21.23
CA ASN A 120 -2.38 8.21 -21.79
C ASN A 120 -2.28 9.46 -20.87
N SER A 121 -1.45 9.40 -19.84
CA SER A 121 -1.25 10.51 -18.90
C SER A 121 -0.49 11.70 -19.52
N PHE A 122 -0.85 12.91 -19.09
CA PHE A 122 -0.06 14.12 -19.38
C PHE A 122 1.18 14.25 -18.50
N ASP A 123 1.18 13.65 -17.31
CA ASP A 123 2.34 13.59 -16.43
C ASP A 123 3.33 12.56 -16.95
N GLU A 124 4.38 13.03 -17.63
CA GLU A 124 5.32 12.20 -18.37
C GLU A 124 6.22 11.39 -17.47
N ASP A 125 7.03 12.06 -16.64
CA ASP A 125 8.09 11.44 -15.85
C ASP A 125 7.52 10.40 -14.87
N LEU A 126 6.43 10.75 -14.18
CA LEU A 126 5.79 9.87 -13.21
C LEU A 126 5.19 8.63 -13.87
N SER A 127 4.52 8.80 -15.02
CA SER A 127 3.93 7.67 -15.74
C SER A 127 5.00 6.75 -16.28
N ILE A 128 6.07 7.32 -16.86
CA ILE A 128 7.21 6.55 -17.36
C ILE A 128 7.86 5.75 -16.23
N ALA A 129 8.08 6.37 -15.07
CA ALA A 129 8.67 5.70 -13.91
C ALA A 129 7.82 4.51 -13.45
N ARG A 130 6.49 4.68 -13.34
CA ARG A 130 5.59 3.61 -12.91
C ARG A 130 5.44 2.49 -13.94
N ILE A 131 5.36 2.81 -15.22
CA ILE A 131 5.37 1.80 -16.30
C ILE A 131 6.69 1.03 -16.26
N ARG A 132 7.82 1.71 -16.04
CA ARG A 132 9.14 1.08 -15.92
C ARG A 132 9.21 0.10 -14.76
N CYS A 133 8.62 0.42 -13.60
CA CYS A 133 8.55 -0.51 -12.47
C CYS A 133 7.84 -1.82 -12.84
N LEU A 134 6.73 -1.75 -13.59
CA LEU A 134 6.00 -2.95 -14.01
C LEU A 134 6.75 -3.74 -15.11
N ILE A 135 7.39 -3.05 -16.06
CA ILE A 135 8.25 -3.70 -17.05
C ILE A 135 9.39 -4.46 -16.35
N GLU A 136 9.99 -3.86 -15.32
CA GLU A 136 11.05 -4.52 -14.55
C GLU A 136 10.53 -5.73 -13.77
N TYR A 137 9.31 -5.66 -13.21
CA TYR A 137 8.65 -6.84 -12.65
C TYR A 137 8.54 -7.99 -13.65
N PHE A 138 8.10 -7.73 -14.89
CA PHE A 138 8.02 -8.77 -15.92
C PHE A 138 9.41 -9.31 -16.29
N ARG A 139 10.41 -8.45 -16.40
CA ARG A 139 11.79 -8.83 -16.71
C ARG A 139 12.33 -9.80 -15.67
N LEU A 140 12.26 -9.41 -14.39
CA LEU A 140 12.74 -10.21 -13.26
C LEU A 140 11.92 -11.49 -13.09
N SER A 141 10.60 -11.42 -13.27
CA SER A 141 9.73 -12.59 -13.17
C SER A 141 10.02 -13.66 -14.24
N SER A 142 10.68 -13.29 -15.35
CA SER A 142 11.13 -14.27 -16.36
C SER A 142 12.22 -15.21 -15.86
N GLU A 143 12.92 -14.83 -14.79
CA GLU A 143 14.02 -15.59 -14.18
C GLU A 143 13.63 -16.23 -12.82
N GLU A 144 12.46 -15.88 -12.29
CA GLU A 144 11.96 -16.34 -11.00
C GLU A 144 11.62 -17.84 -11.01
N LYS A 145 11.97 -18.51 -9.91
CA LYS A 145 11.79 -19.96 -9.74
C LYS A 145 10.63 -20.33 -8.82
N ASP A 146 10.11 -19.39 -8.05
CA ASP A 146 9.06 -19.59 -7.04
C ASP A 146 7.67 -19.20 -7.56
N LEU A 147 7.34 -19.65 -8.76
CA LEU A 147 6.06 -19.31 -9.41
C LEU A 147 4.82 -19.88 -8.72
N ASP A 148 5.01 -20.87 -7.85
CA ASP A 148 4.01 -21.49 -6.98
C ASP A 148 3.83 -20.76 -5.64
N ARG A 149 4.67 -19.77 -5.33
CA ARG A 149 4.53 -18.93 -4.13
C ARG A 149 3.13 -18.35 -4.03
N GLU A 150 2.53 -18.52 -2.85
CA GLU A 150 1.21 -17.97 -2.54
C GLU A 150 1.29 -16.47 -2.26
N ILE A 151 0.34 -15.73 -2.85
CA ILE A 151 0.04 -14.34 -2.60
C ILE A 151 -1.38 -14.31 -2.04
N SER A 152 -1.54 -13.99 -0.76
CA SER A 152 -2.85 -13.93 -0.11
C SER A 152 -3.30 -12.49 0.07
N ILE A 153 -4.59 -12.25 -0.18
CA ILE A 153 -5.27 -10.98 0.06
C ILE A 153 -6.34 -11.27 1.09
N GLU A 154 -6.14 -10.73 2.29
CA GLU A 154 -6.91 -11.12 3.46
C GLU A 154 -7.65 -9.91 4.00
N ARG A 155 -8.96 -9.85 3.73
CA ARG A 155 -9.85 -8.85 4.29
C ARG A 155 -10.29 -9.30 5.67
N TYR A 156 -10.07 -8.45 6.66
CA TYR A 156 -10.49 -8.70 8.03
C TYR A 156 -11.52 -7.67 8.46
N PHE A 157 -12.69 -8.14 8.85
CA PHE A 157 -13.71 -7.35 9.54
C PHE A 157 -13.66 -7.70 11.03
N TYR A 158 -13.15 -6.77 11.85
CA TYR A 158 -13.06 -7.01 13.30
C TYR A 158 -14.41 -6.68 13.97
N GLN A 159 -15.13 -7.76 14.31
CA GLN A 159 -16.40 -7.69 15.04
C GLN A 159 -16.21 -7.49 16.55
N ASP A 160 -15.10 -7.99 17.10
CA ASP A 160 -14.78 -7.88 18.52
C ASP A 160 -14.79 -6.42 18.96
N GLU A 161 -15.33 -6.17 20.17
CA GLU A 161 -15.26 -4.86 20.78
C GLU A 161 -13.80 -4.44 20.83
N LEU A 162 -13.50 -3.33 20.14
CA LEU A 162 -12.21 -2.67 20.20
C LEU A 162 -11.69 -2.68 21.64
N PRO A 163 -10.37 -2.78 21.85
CA PRO A 163 -9.81 -2.66 23.19
C PRO A 163 -10.41 -1.41 23.87
N ASP A 164 -10.95 -1.54 25.09
CA ASP A 164 -11.40 -0.36 25.83
C ASP A 164 -10.17 0.48 26.20
N TRP A 165 -9.81 1.40 25.31
CA TRP A 165 -8.64 2.25 25.38
C TRP A 165 -8.57 3.00 26.71
N SER A 166 -9.72 3.39 27.25
CA SER A 166 -9.84 4.12 28.51
C SER A 166 -9.42 3.29 29.74
N GLN A 167 -9.38 1.96 29.63
CA GLN A 167 -9.02 1.03 30.70
C GLN A 167 -7.63 0.41 30.53
N LYS A 168 -6.93 0.66 29.41
CA LYS A 168 -5.60 0.08 29.16
C LYS A 168 -4.49 0.80 29.92
N ARG A 169 -4.23 0.36 31.16
CA ARG A 169 -3.15 0.85 32.04
C ARG A 169 -1.76 0.27 31.69
N ILE A 170 -1.50 -0.02 30.41
CA ILE A 170 -0.21 -0.53 29.95
C ILE A 170 0.74 0.67 29.78
N PRO A 171 1.91 0.70 30.45
CA PRO A 171 2.84 1.81 30.36
C PRO A 171 3.52 1.85 29.00
N ILE A 172 3.73 3.06 28.48
CA ILE A 172 4.49 3.29 27.25
C ILE A 172 5.97 3.08 27.54
N ARG A 173 6.66 2.35 26.64
CA ARG A 173 8.10 2.08 26.72
C ARG A 173 8.76 2.59 25.46
N SER A 174 9.65 3.56 25.58
CA SER A 174 10.39 4.13 24.45
C SER A 174 11.21 3.07 23.72
N SER A 175 11.71 2.05 24.44
CA SER A 175 12.46 0.92 23.87
C SER A 175 11.66 0.04 22.89
N LYS A 176 10.33 0.15 22.87
CA LYS A 176 9.45 -0.57 21.94
C LYS A 176 9.27 0.14 20.60
N VAL A 177 9.84 1.33 20.41
CA VAL A 177 9.68 2.11 19.18
C VAL A 177 11.04 2.62 18.69
N CYS A 178 11.36 2.36 17.43
CA CYS A 178 12.54 2.90 16.76
C CYS A 178 12.12 4.02 15.81
N VAL A 179 12.43 5.27 16.13
CA VAL A 179 12.16 6.41 15.24
C VAL A 179 13.39 6.72 14.38
N ASN A 180 13.22 6.76 13.06
CA ASN A 180 14.28 7.06 12.09
C ASN A 180 13.79 7.98 10.96
N THR A 181 14.68 8.37 10.06
CA THR A 181 14.39 9.28 8.92
C THR A 181 14.57 8.61 7.55
N ASN A 182 14.83 7.29 7.54
CA ASN A 182 14.90 6.51 6.31
C ASN A 182 13.50 6.27 5.74
N ARG A 183 13.40 5.68 4.55
CA ARG A 183 12.11 5.21 4.03
C ARG A 183 11.62 4.03 4.88
N MET A 184 10.31 3.86 4.94
CA MET A 184 9.70 2.84 5.80
C MET A 184 10.12 1.42 5.37
N GLU A 185 10.10 1.18 4.06
CA GLU A 185 10.50 -0.07 3.40
C GLU A 185 12.02 -0.32 3.37
N ASP A 186 12.82 0.60 3.93
CA ASP A 186 14.25 0.39 4.15
C ASP A 186 14.55 -0.27 5.51
N SER A 187 13.54 -0.49 6.37
CA SER A 187 13.74 -1.21 7.64
C SER A 187 14.26 -2.63 7.40
N ILE A 188 15.48 -2.87 7.87
CA ILE A 188 16.18 -4.16 7.70
C ILE A 188 15.53 -5.25 8.54
N ASP A 189 14.94 -4.91 9.68
CA ASP A 189 14.39 -5.90 10.62
C ASP A 189 12.87 -6.07 10.48
N ALA A 190 12.15 -5.11 9.90
CA ALA A 190 10.70 -5.20 9.74
C ALA A 190 10.29 -6.11 8.57
N GLU A 191 9.47 -7.11 8.85
CA GLU A 191 8.89 -8.00 7.85
C GLU A 191 7.47 -7.59 7.43
N GLY A 192 6.87 -6.64 8.16
CA GLY A 192 5.58 -6.04 7.82
C GLY A 192 5.66 -4.53 7.66
N PHE A 193 4.99 -3.98 6.64
CA PHE A 193 4.90 -2.54 6.40
C PHE A 193 3.47 -2.05 6.34
N VAL A 194 3.22 -0.86 6.87
CA VAL A 194 1.91 -0.21 6.72
C VAL A 194 1.79 0.46 5.36
N ASP A 195 0.79 0.07 4.60
CA ASP A 195 0.30 0.83 3.45
C ASP A 195 -0.67 1.92 3.94
N PHE A 196 -0.34 3.17 3.63
CA PHE A 196 -1.13 4.36 3.97
C PHE A 196 -2.27 4.53 2.97
N ALA A 197 -3.15 3.54 2.99
CA ALA A 197 -4.11 3.32 1.94
C ALA A 197 -5.21 4.39 1.86
N ASN A 198 -5.82 4.50 0.69
CA ASN A 198 -7.19 4.99 0.57
C ASN A 198 -8.19 3.87 0.90
N LYS A 199 -9.37 4.23 1.43
CA LYS A 199 -10.45 3.25 1.70
C LYS A 199 -10.89 2.50 0.44
N HIS A 200 -10.76 3.12 -0.73
CA HIS A 200 -10.76 2.43 -2.01
C HIS A 200 -9.28 2.16 -2.31
N ILE A 201 -8.80 0.93 -2.15
CA ILE A 201 -7.36 0.62 -2.33
C ILE A 201 -6.90 1.17 -3.68
N HIS A 202 -5.85 1.99 -3.70
CA HIS A 202 -5.36 2.70 -4.89
C HIS A 202 -6.44 3.52 -5.60
N ILE A 203 -7.39 4.12 -4.87
CA ILE A 203 -8.59 4.76 -5.44
C ILE A 203 -9.36 3.89 -6.45
N HIS A 204 -9.21 2.57 -6.35
CA HIS A 204 -9.68 1.55 -7.29
C HIS A 204 -9.10 1.63 -8.73
N GLN A 205 -8.00 2.36 -8.96
CA GLN A 205 -7.40 2.55 -10.28
C GLN A 205 -5.88 2.77 -10.23
N ILE A 206 -5.16 2.27 -11.24
CA ILE A 206 -3.74 2.63 -11.42
C ILE A 206 -3.67 3.97 -12.17
N ILE A 207 -3.39 5.06 -11.47
CA ILE A 207 -3.31 6.43 -12.02
C ILE A 207 -1.88 7.00 -11.97
N PRO A 208 -1.54 8.10 -12.68
CA PRO A 208 -0.25 8.79 -12.53
C PRO A 208 -0.17 9.53 -11.18
N SER A 209 0.01 8.78 -10.09
CA SER A 209 0.24 9.24 -8.71
C SER A 209 1.40 8.47 -8.10
N ALA A 210 2.15 9.09 -7.19
CA ALA A 210 3.23 8.46 -6.41
C ALA A 210 3.22 8.95 -4.96
N THR A 211 2.05 8.89 -4.31
CA THR A 211 2.04 8.91 -2.84
C THR A 211 2.51 7.55 -2.30
N GLN A 212 2.58 7.39 -0.98
CA GLN A 212 3.20 6.21 -0.38
C GLN A 212 2.54 4.88 -0.86
N GLU A 213 1.22 4.82 -0.94
CA GLU A 213 0.47 3.64 -1.42
C GLU A 213 0.86 3.29 -2.87
N GLU A 214 0.94 4.29 -3.77
CA GLU A 214 1.28 4.05 -5.17
C GLU A 214 2.75 3.68 -5.39
N VAL A 215 3.66 4.27 -4.62
CA VAL A 215 5.07 3.91 -4.62
C VAL A 215 5.26 2.47 -4.18
N LEU A 216 4.61 2.07 -3.08
CA LEU A 216 4.71 0.73 -2.53
C LEU A 216 4.24 -0.33 -3.53
N PHE A 217 3.08 -0.15 -4.16
CA PHE A 217 2.57 -1.13 -5.14
C PHE A 217 3.36 -1.08 -6.45
N SER A 218 3.98 0.05 -6.82
CA SER A 218 4.90 0.08 -7.96
C SER A 218 6.16 -0.74 -7.67
N CYS A 219 6.63 -0.77 -6.42
CA CYS A 219 7.75 -1.60 -5.99
C CYS A 219 7.36 -3.08 -5.81
N CYS A 220 6.09 -3.35 -5.48
CA CYS A 220 5.52 -4.68 -5.26
C CYS A 220 4.28 -4.92 -6.15
N PRO A 221 4.41 -5.07 -7.49
CA PRO A 221 3.25 -5.04 -8.41
C PRO A 221 2.19 -6.13 -8.20
N GLU A 222 2.56 -7.23 -7.56
CA GLU A 222 1.61 -8.29 -7.16
C GLU A 222 0.49 -7.76 -6.24
N ALA A 223 0.75 -6.68 -5.49
CA ALA A 223 -0.24 -6.03 -4.64
C ALA A 223 -1.41 -5.39 -5.43
N PHE A 224 -1.23 -5.06 -6.72
CA PHE A 224 -2.30 -4.50 -7.55
C PHE A 224 -3.52 -5.42 -7.65
N LEU A 225 -3.37 -6.73 -7.44
CA LEU A 225 -4.51 -7.65 -7.42
C LEU A 225 -5.56 -7.28 -6.35
N ALA A 226 -5.15 -6.61 -5.25
CA ALA A 226 -6.07 -6.12 -4.23
C ALA A 226 -7.10 -5.13 -4.78
N ILE A 227 -6.73 -4.33 -5.79
CA ILE A 227 -7.62 -3.37 -6.46
C ILE A 227 -8.80 -4.07 -7.14
N LEU A 228 -8.57 -5.26 -7.70
CA LEU A 228 -9.63 -6.00 -8.40
C LEU A 228 -10.63 -6.59 -7.42
N VAL A 229 -10.14 -7.16 -6.31
CA VAL A 229 -10.95 -8.04 -5.45
C VAL A 229 -11.52 -7.38 -4.21
N CYS A 230 -10.92 -6.30 -3.71
CA CYS A 230 -11.36 -5.68 -2.46
C CYS A 230 -12.44 -4.63 -2.71
N GLU A 231 -13.61 -4.78 -2.08
CA GLU A 231 -14.58 -3.70 -1.99
C GLU A 231 -14.01 -2.55 -1.15
N THR A 232 -14.62 -1.37 -1.23
CA THR A 232 -14.29 -0.23 -0.37
C THR A 232 -14.27 -0.65 1.11
N LEU A 233 -13.18 -0.31 1.82
CA LEU A 233 -13.01 -0.57 3.24
C LEU A 233 -14.02 0.23 4.08
N LEU A 234 -14.69 -0.44 4.99
CA LEU A 234 -15.45 0.17 6.08
C LEU A 234 -14.53 0.52 7.25
N ASP A 235 -15.08 1.26 8.22
CA ASP A 235 -14.33 1.74 9.38
C ASP A 235 -13.76 0.64 10.28
N LYS A 236 -14.34 -0.57 10.22
CA LYS A 236 -13.89 -1.75 11.00
C LYS A 236 -13.21 -2.82 10.16
N GLU A 237 -12.58 -2.40 9.06
CA GLU A 237 -11.94 -3.31 8.12
C GLU A 237 -10.49 -2.94 7.85
N ILE A 238 -9.67 -3.96 7.62
CA ILE A 238 -8.31 -3.83 7.11
C ILE A 238 -8.11 -4.89 6.02
N VAL A 239 -7.05 -4.74 5.24
CA VAL A 239 -6.56 -5.79 4.36
C VAL A 239 -5.10 -6.09 4.68
N ILE A 240 -4.71 -7.35 4.65
CA ILE A 240 -3.31 -7.77 4.71
C ILE A 240 -2.97 -8.48 3.40
N LEU A 241 -1.95 -7.98 2.72
CA LEU A 241 -1.37 -8.64 1.55
C LEU A 241 -0.15 -9.42 2.03
N ARG A 242 -0.17 -10.74 1.84
CA ARG A 242 0.97 -11.60 2.16
C ARG A 242 1.53 -12.20 0.91
N GLY A 243 2.79 -12.61 0.98
CA GLY A 243 3.42 -13.25 -0.16
C GLY A 243 4.00 -12.27 -1.17
N CYS A 244 3.52 -11.02 -1.26
CA CYS A 244 3.98 -10.04 -2.25
C CYS A 244 5.50 -9.81 -2.19
N LYS A 245 6.17 -9.95 -3.34
CA LYS A 245 7.60 -9.63 -3.47
C LYS A 245 7.81 -8.17 -3.89
N ARG A 246 8.90 -7.59 -3.41
CA ARG A 246 9.46 -6.34 -3.92
C ARG A 246 10.42 -6.64 -5.06
N PHE A 247 10.21 -5.99 -6.20
CA PHE A 247 11.00 -6.17 -7.42
C PHE A 247 11.88 -4.96 -7.74
N VAL A 248 11.49 -3.78 -7.28
CA VAL A 248 12.09 -2.52 -7.69
C VAL A 248 12.55 -1.70 -6.48
N ASP A 249 13.71 -1.07 -6.61
CA ASP A 249 14.13 0.06 -5.78
C ASP A 249 13.88 1.38 -6.53
N TYR A 250 13.69 2.45 -5.78
CA TYR A 250 13.26 3.74 -6.31
C TYR A 250 14.00 4.91 -5.66
N THR A 251 13.83 6.11 -6.21
CA THR A 251 14.20 7.38 -5.56
C THR A 251 13.04 8.37 -5.64
N GLY A 252 13.08 9.40 -4.80
CA GLY A 252 12.10 10.48 -4.83
C GLY A 252 10.71 10.06 -4.34
N TYR A 253 9.77 10.99 -4.41
CA TYR A 253 8.39 10.85 -3.95
C TYR A 253 7.50 11.85 -4.66
N ALA A 254 6.23 11.52 -4.86
CA ALA A 254 5.29 12.33 -5.65
C ALA A 254 5.87 12.67 -7.04
N ASP A 255 6.02 13.96 -7.35
CA ASP A 255 6.53 14.48 -8.62
C ASP A 255 7.98 14.10 -8.91
N THR A 256 8.77 13.74 -7.90
CA THR A 256 10.18 13.32 -8.05
C THR A 256 10.36 11.81 -8.08
N PHE A 257 9.27 11.02 -8.03
CA PHE A 257 9.36 9.57 -8.04
C PHE A 257 10.02 9.05 -9.32
N ALA A 258 11.05 8.23 -9.16
CA ALA A 258 11.78 7.62 -10.26
C ALA A 258 12.14 6.16 -9.96
N TYR A 259 12.07 5.33 -11.00
CA TYR A 259 12.71 4.03 -11.00
C TYR A 259 14.22 4.19 -10.79
N LYS A 260 14.81 3.35 -9.94
CA LYS A 260 16.26 3.36 -9.69
C LYS A 260 16.93 2.12 -10.25
N GLU A 261 16.61 0.95 -9.71
CA GLU A 261 17.23 -0.33 -10.07
C GLU A 261 16.37 -1.52 -9.63
N HIS A 262 16.76 -2.73 -10.02
CA HIS A 262 16.16 -3.95 -9.48
C HIS A 262 16.47 -4.07 -8.00
N TYR A 263 15.51 -4.56 -7.21
CA TYR A 263 15.71 -4.76 -5.79
C TYR A 263 16.59 -5.99 -5.54
N THR A 264 17.83 -5.77 -5.13
CA THR A 264 18.87 -6.82 -4.98
C THR A 264 18.77 -7.62 -3.68
N ARG A 265 18.02 -7.16 -2.67
CA ARG A 265 17.80 -7.91 -1.42
C ARG A 265 16.72 -8.97 -1.61
N SER A 266 17.01 -9.90 -2.53
CA SER A 266 16.09 -10.95 -2.97
C SER A 266 15.69 -11.89 -1.83
N GLY A 267 14.46 -12.39 -1.90
CA GLY A 267 13.94 -13.45 -1.01
C GLY A 267 13.16 -12.99 0.22
N ARG A 268 13.18 -11.70 0.57
CA ARG A 268 12.35 -11.19 1.68
C ARG A 268 10.95 -10.82 1.18
N ILE A 269 10.00 -11.70 1.44
CA ILE A 269 8.58 -11.41 1.31
C ILE A 269 8.18 -10.59 2.53
N GLN A 270 7.53 -9.45 2.32
CA GLN A 270 7.08 -8.59 3.40
C GLN A 270 5.55 -8.47 3.36
N ASP A 271 4.91 -8.60 4.52
CA ASP A 271 3.47 -8.40 4.64
C ASP A 271 3.15 -6.90 4.47
N ILE A 272 2.12 -6.59 3.69
CA ILE A 272 1.63 -5.22 3.51
C ILE A 272 0.32 -5.06 4.26
N LEU A 273 0.32 -4.21 5.28
CA LEU A 273 -0.81 -3.92 6.14
C LEU A 273 -1.56 -2.70 5.58
N VAL A 274 -2.64 -2.95 4.83
CA VAL A 274 -3.43 -1.93 4.16
C VAL A 274 -4.41 -1.29 5.15
N LEU A 275 -4.07 -0.08 5.59
CA LEU A 275 -4.85 0.69 6.57
C LEU A 275 -5.20 2.06 6.01
N ASP A 276 -6.48 2.38 5.88
CA ASP A 276 -6.90 3.72 5.50
C ASP A 276 -7.14 4.60 6.73
N ALA A 277 -6.63 5.84 6.74
CA ALA A 277 -6.83 6.81 7.82
C ALA A 277 -8.07 7.68 7.59
N CYS A 278 -8.62 8.27 8.65
CA CYS A 278 -9.75 9.19 8.50
C CYS A 278 -9.29 10.49 7.80
N TYR A 279 -10.07 10.95 6.81
CA TYR A 279 -9.73 12.16 6.04
C TYR A 279 -10.10 13.48 6.76
N SER A 280 -11.11 13.46 7.63
CA SER A 280 -11.61 14.66 8.30
C SER A 280 -12.01 14.36 9.74
N GLY A 281 -12.13 15.42 10.57
CA GLY A 281 -12.61 15.26 11.94
C GLY A 281 -11.74 14.34 12.81
N GLN A 282 -10.42 14.27 12.56
CA GLN A 282 -9.49 13.34 13.23
C GLN A 282 -9.52 13.40 14.76
N PHE A 283 -9.89 14.54 15.34
CA PHE A 283 -10.01 14.73 16.79
C PHE A 283 -11.38 14.32 17.36
N SER A 284 -12.34 13.89 16.55
CA SER A 284 -13.62 13.35 17.05
C SER A 284 -13.38 12.03 17.78
N LYS A 285 -14.23 11.68 18.74
CA LYS A 285 -14.09 10.42 19.51
C LYS A 285 -14.21 9.23 18.56
N GLU A 286 -15.16 9.35 17.66
CA GLU A 286 -15.50 8.38 16.64
C GLU A 286 -14.28 8.09 15.77
N ASN A 287 -13.59 9.13 15.28
CA ASN A 287 -12.39 8.95 14.45
C ASN A 287 -11.12 8.61 15.25
N ILE A 288 -11.04 9.02 16.53
CA ILE A 288 -10.00 8.55 17.45
C ILE A 288 -10.08 7.03 17.58
N ASP A 289 -11.26 6.51 17.93
CA ASP A 289 -11.49 5.08 18.15
C ASP A 289 -11.32 4.29 16.85
N ARG A 290 -11.78 4.85 15.73
CA ARG A 290 -11.72 4.23 14.40
C ARG A 290 -10.29 4.03 13.93
N ASP A 291 -9.45 5.08 13.97
CA ASP A 291 -8.07 4.97 13.50
C ASP A 291 -7.18 4.19 14.48
N LEU A 292 -7.43 4.30 15.80
CA LEU A 292 -6.84 3.40 16.79
C LEU A 292 -7.18 1.94 16.50
N GLY A 293 -8.45 1.68 16.19
CA GLY A 293 -8.95 0.36 15.85
C GLY A 293 -8.30 -0.22 14.61
N LYS A 294 -8.15 0.57 13.54
CA LYS A 294 -7.48 0.11 12.31
C LYS A 294 -6.00 -0.18 12.54
N ALA A 295 -5.28 0.72 13.21
CA ALA A 295 -3.88 0.49 13.56
C ALA A 295 -3.72 -0.79 14.41
N TRP A 296 -4.55 -0.95 15.44
CA TRP A 296 -4.52 -2.15 16.29
C TRP A 296 -4.86 -3.42 15.53
N ALA A 297 -5.92 -3.42 14.71
CA ALA A 297 -6.29 -4.58 13.93
C ALA A 297 -5.17 -4.97 12.97
N GLY A 298 -4.56 -3.99 12.29
CA GLY A 298 -3.42 -4.20 11.40
C GLY A 298 -2.26 -4.86 12.12
N PHE A 299 -1.84 -4.28 13.24
CA PHE A 299 -0.70 -4.77 13.99
C PHE A 299 -0.98 -6.12 14.68
N GLU A 300 -2.19 -6.35 15.19
CA GLU A 300 -2.58 -7.59 15.86
C GLU A 300 -2.66 -8.78 14.89
N LYS A 301 -3.13 -8.53 13.66
CA LYS A 301 -3.26 -9.54 12.60
C LYS A 301 -1.96 -9.74 11.82
N SER A 302 -0.97 -8.88 12.00
CA SER A 302 0.37 -9.14 11.48
C SER A 302 0.97 -10.41 12.08
N LYS A 303 1.74 -11.13 11.28
CA LYS A 303 2.55 -12.25 11.76
C LYS A 303 3.94 -11.79 12.22
N ASP A 304 4.29 -10.54 11.91
CA ASP A 304 5.62 -9.99 12.13
C ASP A 304 5.73 -9.39 13.53
N SER A 305 6.85 -9.69 14.20
CA SER A 305 7.16 -9.10 15.51
C SER A 305 7.74 -7.69 15.39
N ILE A 306 8.13 -7.26 14.19
CA ILE A 306 8.62 -5.91 13.91
C ILE A 306 7.85 -5.36 12.71
N ILE A 307 7.15 -4.27 12.92
CA ILE A 307 6.33 -3.59 11.90
C ILE A 307 6.94 -2.22 11.63
N ALA A 308 7.12 -1.89 10.36
CA ALA A 308 7.52 -0.57 9.93
C ALA A 308 6.31 0.24 9.46
N THR A 309 6.25 1.49 9.90
CA THR A 309 5.21 2.47 9.60
C THR A 309 5.83 3.87 9.50
N GLY A 310 5.00 4.90 9.48
CA GLY A 310 5.42 6.29 9.52
C GLY A 310 4.23 7.22 9.62
N ASN A 311 4.27 8.29 8.82
CA ASN A 311 3.30 9.41 8.82
C ASN A 311 1.94 9.04 8.19
N TRP A 312 1.34 7.93 8.65
CA TRP A 312 0.05 7.39 8.22
C TRP A 312 -1.06 8.44 8.32
N GLY A 313 -1.68 8.76 7.17
CA GLY A 313 -2.76 9.73 7.08
C GLY A 313 -2.34 11.20 7.21
N CYS A 314 -1.05 11.53 7.24
CA CYS A 314 -0.56 12.90 7.46
C CYS A 314 -0.19 13.66 6.17
N GLY A 315 -0.11 12.98 5.03
CA GLY A 315 0.18 13.58 3.73
C GLY A 315 -1.07 14.22 3.11
N VAL A 316 -1.55 13.66 2.00
CA VAL A 316 -2.75 14.14 1.28
C VAL A 316 -3.99 14.24 2.20
N PHE A 317 -4.07 13.41 3.24
CA PHE A 317 -5.20 13.40 4.17
C PHE A 317 -5.09 14.45 5.30
N GLY A 318 -3.96 15.15 5.43
CA GLY A 318 -3.82 16.29 6.35
C GLY A 318 -3.92 15.96 7.84
N GLY A 319 -3.68 14.70 8.23
CA GLY A 319 -3.58 14.28 9.62
C GLY A 319 -2.46 15.00 10.39
N ASP A 320 -2.66 15.19 11.70
CA ASP A 320 -1.62 15.74 12.58
C ASP A 320 -0.57 14.65 12.89
N LEU A 321 0.70 14.95 12.62
CA LEU A 321 1.82 14.00 12.73
C LEU A 321 1.97 13.42 14.15
N ILE A 322 1.85 14.26 15.18
CA ILE A 322 2.02 13.82 16.58
C ILE A 322 0.80 13.02 17.00
N PHE A 323 -0.40 13.43 16.57
CA PHE A 323 -1.64 12.73 16.86
C PHE A 323 -1.65 11.32 16.26
N LYS A 324 -1.35 11.19 14.96
CA LYS A 324 -1.30 9.90 14.26
C LYS A 324 -0.20 8.99 14.80
N PHE A 325 0.95 9.56 15.16
CA PHE A 325 2.00 8.83 15.88
C PHE A 325 1.48 8.24 17.20
N LEU A 326 0.80 9.04 18.03
CA LEU A 326 0.26 8.57 19.32
C LEU A 326 -0.82 7.51 19.15
N GLN A 327 -1.65 7.57 18.09
CA GLN A 327 -2.62 6.52 17.80
C GLN A 327 -1.90 5.18 17.49
N GLN A 328 -0.91 5.21 16.60
CA GLN A 328 -0.12 4.01 16.28
C GLN A 328 0.66 3.49 17.49
N LEU A 329 1.22 4.38 18.30
CA LEU A 329 1.90 4.02 19.56
C LEU A 329 0.97 3.30 20.53
N CYS A 330 -0.26 3.80 20.71
CA CYS A 330 -1.25 3.18 21.60
C CYS A 330 -1.62 1.77 21.11
N ALA A 331 -1.89 1.61 19.82
CA ALA A 331 -2.18 0.32 19.19
C ALA A 331 -1.03 -0.67 19.38
N ALA A 332 0.20 -0.27 19.07
CA ALA A 332 1.41 -1.08 19.25
C ALA A 332 1.65 -1.48 20.71
N THR A 333 1.43 -0.55 21.65
CA THR A 333 1.66 -0.77 23.09
C THR A 333 0.72 -1.83 23.67
N ILE A 334 -0.53 -1.90 23.20
CA ILE A 334 -1.50 -2.90 23.70
C ILE A 334 -1.10 -4.33 23.33
N ILE A 335 -0.44 -4.52 22.19
CA ILE A 335 -0.06 -5.84 21.69
C ILE A 335 1.42 -6.15 21.93
N ASN A 336 2.05 -5.47 22.89
CA ASN A 336 3.50 -5.52 23.15
C ASN A 336 4.09 -6.90 23.48
N GLU A 337 3.24 -7.89 23.77
CA GLU A 337 3.59 -9.31 23.91
C GLU A 337 3.84 -9.96 22.53
N LYS A 338 3.11 -9.57 21.50
CA LYS A 338 3.28 -10.02 20.10
C LYS A 338 4.23 -9.12 19.31
N LEU A 339 4.08 -7.80 19.47
CA LEU A 339 4.87 -6.79 18.76
C LEU A 339 6.11 -6.44 19.58
N GLN A 340 7.27 -6.87 19.10
CA GLN A 340 8.57 -6.58 19.68
C GLN A 340 8.92 -5.10 19.52
N ARG A 341 8.75 -4.54 18.31
CA ARG A 341 9.17 -3.18 17.98
C ARG A 341 8.32 -2.57 16.87
N LEU A 342 7.98 -1.29 17.01
CA LEU A 342 7.43 -0.47 15.92
C LEU A 342 8.54 0.40 15.34
N ASP A 343 8.85 0.25 14.06
CA ASP A 343 9.80 1.10 13.35
C ASP A 343 9.05 2.25 12.69
N TYR A 344 9.21 3.46 13.22
CA TYR A 344 8.53 4.64 12.73
C TYR A 344 9.47 5.49 11.87
N SER A 345 9.14 5.61 10.58
CA SER A 345 9.79 6.55 9.67
C SER A 345 9.16 7.94 9.79
N ALA A 346 9.96 8.92 10.19
CA ALA A 346 9.64 10.34 10.06
C ALA A 346 9.87 10.87 8.63
N TYR A 347 10.39 10.03 7.72
CA TYR A 347 10.63 10.29 6.31
C TYR A 347 11.38 11.60 6.00
N HIS A 348 12.71 11.55 6.00
CA HIS A 348 13.59 12.70 5.72
C HIS A 348 13.37 13.95 6.61
N ASP A 349 12.65 13.81 7.72
CA ASP A 349 12.41 14.89 8.69
C ASP A 349 13.12 14.61 10.04
N ASP A 350 14.34 15.13 10.18
CA ASP A 350 15.13 15.02 11.41
C ASP A 350 14.49 15.77 12.59
N SER A 351 13.75 16.85 12.32
CA SER A 351 13.08 17.65 13.35
C SER A 351 11.92 16.87 13.96
N LEU A 352 11.07 16.28 13.12
CA LEU A 352 10.01 15.38 13.55
C LEU A 352 10.59 14.17 14.28
N ALA A 353 11.61 13.52 13.73
CA ALA A 353 12.24 12.36 14.38
C ALA A 353 12.73 12.70 15.79
N THR A 354 13.38 13.85 15.96
CA THR A 354 13.84 14.33 17.26
C THR A 354 12.67 14.59 18.20
N LYS A 355 11.63 15.29 17.73
CA LYS A 355 10.42 15.59 18.50
C LYS A 355 9.71 14.33 18.99
N LEU A 356 9.57 13.32 18.14
CA LEU A 356 8.94 12.03 18.48
C LEU A 356 9.78 11.24 19.49
N LYS A 357 11.11 11.24 19.36
CA LYS A 357 12.02 10.62 20.35
C LYS A 357 11.90 11.28 21.72
N THR A 358 11.91 12.60 21.77
CA THR A 358 11.72 13.35 23.03
C THR A 358 10.36 13.08 23.66
N LEU A 359 9.30 13.00 22.85
CA LEU A 359 7.96 12.65 23.31
C LEU A 359 7.91 11.24 23.92
N LEU A 360 8.50 10.24 23.27
CA LEU A 360 8.57 8.86 23.78
C LEU A 360 9.27 8.77 25.13
N VAL A 361 10.42 9.43 25.28
CA VAL A 361 11.17 9.50 26.55
C VAL A 361 10.31 10.16 27.63
N SER A 362 9.67 11.29 27.32
CA SER A 362 8.84 12.02 28.27
C SER A 362 7.62 11.20 28.73
N LEU A 363 6.99 10.44 27.83
CA LEU A 363 5.87 9.55 28.16
C LEU A 363 6.31 8.44 29.12
N GLU A 364 7.47 7.84 28.89
CA GLU A 364 8.02 6.78 29.74
C GLU A 364 8.45 7.30 31.11
N GLU A 365 9.22 8.39 31.17
CA GLU A 365 9.68 8.99 32.45
C GLU A 365 8.51 9.40 33.34
N LYS A 366 7.41 9.86 32.74
CA LYS A 366 6.17 10.25 33.45
C LYS A 366 5.20 9.10 33.66
N ASN A 367 5.62 7.86 33.36
CA ASN A 367 4.83 6.63 33.51
C ASN A 367 3.45 6.70 32.84
N LYS A 368 3.33 7.40 31.71
CA LYS A 368 2.06 7.54 31.00
C LYS A 368 1.67 6.19 30.39
N THR A 369 0.39 5.85 30.54
CA THR A 369 -0.21 4.63 29.99
C THR A 369 -0.98 4.92 28.70
N VAL A 370 -1.36 3.85 27.99
CA VAL A 370 -2.27 3.97 26.82
C VAL A 370 -3.56 4.70 27.19
N ALA A 371 -4.14 4.41 28.35
CA ALA A 371 -5.34 5.09 28.82
C ALA A 371 -5.14 6.59 29.06
N ASP A 372 -3.97 6.99 29.59
CA ASP A 372 -3.68 8.41 29.82
C ASP A 372 -3.56 9.18 28.51
N VAL A 373 -2.87 8.60 27.51
CA VAL A 373 -2.74 9.20 26.18
C VAL A 373 -4.10 9.25 25.46
N TYR A 374 -4.89 8.18 25.54
CA TYR A 374 -6.24 8.16 24.99
C TYR A 374 -7.12 9.25 25.61
N GLN A 375 -7.11 9.38 26.94
CA GLN A 375 -7.86 10.42 27.63
C GLN A 375 -7.38 11.84 27.26
N MET A 376 -6.08 12.03 27.10
CA MET A 376 -5.50 13.30 26.64
C MET A 376 -6.00 13.67 25.24
N MET A 377 -5.98 12.74 24.28
CA MET A 377 -6.52 12.96 22.93
C MET A 377 -8.01 13.35 22.97
N GLN A 378 -8.80 12.68 23.81
CA GLN A 378 -10.22 12.97 24.02
C GLN A 378 -10.46 14.34 24.67
N ASN A 379 -9.56 14.78 25.55
CA ASN A 379 -9.65 16.09 26.21
C ASN A 379 -9.25 17.23 25.26
N TYR A 380 -8.26 17.03 24.39
CA TYR A 380 -7.89 18.00 23.35
C TYR A 380 -9.08 18.34 22.44
N ARG A 381 -9.88 17.34 22.07
CA ARG A 381 -11.13 17.57 21.33
C ARG A 381 -12.03 18.58 22.04
N LYS A 382 -12.24 18.42 23.34
CA LYS A 382 -13.16 19.25 24.13
C LYS A 382 -12.65 20.69 24.20
N SER A 383 -11.35 20.89 24.37
CA SER A 383 -10.75 22.24 24.38
C SER A 383 -10.75 22.89 22.99
N ALA A 384 -10.61 22.10 21.93
CA ALA A 384 -10.62 22.59 20.54
C ALA A 384 -12.01 23.00 20.02
N GLN A 385 -13.10 22.71 20.74
CA GLN A 385 -14.47 23.12 20.38
C GLN A 385 -14.77 24.60 20.67
N PHE A 386 -13.91 25.30 21.44
CA PHE A 386 -14.11 26.70 21.78
C PHE A 386 -13.33 27.62 20.82
N PRO A 387 -13.99 28.46 20.01
CA PRO A 387 -13.33 29.38 19.09
C PRO A 387 -12.51 30.43 19.87
N GLY A 388 -11.18 30.41 19.74
CA GLY A 388 -10.27 31.37 20.37
C GLY A 388 -9.19 30.77 21.29
N SER A 389 -9.26 29.47 21.62
CA SER A 389 -8.36 28.79 22.57
C SER A 389 -7.60 27.59 21.99
N ARG A 390 -7.56 27.44 20.66
CA ARG A 390 -7.04 26.22 20.04
C ARG A 390 -5.51 26.23 19.98
N LEU A 391 -4.88 25.73 21.04
CA LEU A 391 -3.47 25.32 21.02
C LEU A 391 -3.26 24.29 19.89
N LEU A 392 -2.10 24.35 19.23
CA LEU A 392 -1.67 23.26 18.35
C LEU A 392 -1.58 21.97 19.18
N PHE A 393 -1.89 20.83 18.57
CA PHE A 393 -1.93 19.56 19.31
C PHE A 393 -0.59 19.26 20.00
N SER A 394 0.53 19.57 19.35
CA SER A 394 1.84 19.39 19.99
C SER A 394 2.06 20.26 21.22
N ASP A 395 1.55 21.49 21.23
CA ASP A 395 1.68 22.39 22.38
C ASP A 395 0.79 21.91 23.54
N TYR A 396 -0.39 21.41 23.20
CA TYR A 396 -1.28 20.79 24.17
C TYR A 396 -0.65 19.55 24.83
N VAL A 397 -0.01 18.67 24.05
CA VAL A 397 0.72 17.50 24.58
C VAL A 397 1.86 17.94 25.50
N ASN A 398 2.62 18.96 25.13
CA ASN A 398 3.70 19.48 25.96
C ASN A 398 3.18 20.01 27.30
N ASN A 399 2.08 20.77 27.29
CA ASN A 399 1.45 21.27 28.51
C ASN A 399 0.96 20.11 29.38
N TRP A 400 0.24 19.15 28.80
CA TRP A 400 -0.27 17.96 29.50
C TRP A 400 0.84 17.08 30.11
N LEU A 401 2.02 17.03 29.48
CA LEU A 401 3.16 16.33 30.06
C LEU A 401 3.75 17.11 31.25
N ASN A 402 3.67 18.43 31.28
CA ASN A 402 4.28 19.26 32.32
C ASN A 402 3.36 19.52 33.53
N GLU A 403 2.08 19.17 33.41
CA GLU A 403 1.13 18.98 34.51
C GLU A 403 1.36 17.63 35.21
#